data_AF-A0A7C7MX06-F1
#
_entry.id   AF-A0A7C7MX06-F1
#
_cell.length_a   1.000
_cell.length_b   1.000
_cell.length_c   1.000
_cell.angle_alpha   90.00
_cell.angle_beta   90.00
_cell.angle_gamma   90.00
#
_symmetry.space_group_name_H-M   'P 1'
#
loop_
_entity.id
_entity.type
_entity.pdbx_description
1 polymer ?
#
loop_
_entity_poly.entity_id
_entity_poly.type
_entity_poly.pdbx_seq_one_letter_code
_entity_poly.pdbx_strand_id
1 'polypeptide(L)'
;MLWFKENIYLPATEVFDSEDPEPLFDPYNFIMQALVADRGIFHSLKQIDPGEAIERLATLFPHASRFGGIDILNSISKKLLEAIVQSDIWHKMNAYHYCYLYDTLAGVVEEYNYSNLDQRLESYPEMMGTDIDFNEFLNKYFLNTAFLINLERYNEMGRQDKLQLGLDDDCLFGVINRLTPTEEEINLVILKKYPY
;
A
#
# COMPACT_ATOMS: atom_id res chain seq x y z
N MET A 1 -12.07 -6.25 5.89
CA MET A 1 -12.00 -5.37 4.72
C MET A 1 -11.28 -4.10 5.10
N LEU A 2 -10.31 -3.67 4.29
CA LEU A 2 -9.65 -2.37 4.36
C LEU A 2 -10.48 -1.29 3.64
N TRP A 3 -10.61 -0.12 4.25
CA TRP A 3 -11.29 1.02 3.65
C TRP A 3 -10.36 1.81 2.73
N PHE A 4 -10.80 1.98 1.48
CA PHE A 4 -10.18 2.78 0.42
C PHE A 4 -11.16 3.86 -0.06
N LYS A 5 -10.72 4.76 -0.94
CA LYS A 5 -11.61 5.77 -1.55
C LYS A 5 -12.73 5.12 -2.36
N GLU A 6 -12.40 4.07 -3.12
CA GLU A 6 -13.36 3.23 -3.84
C GLU A 6 -13.33 1.80 -3.32
N ASN A 7 -14.47 1.11 -3.45
CA ASN A 7 -14.65 -0.23 -2.90
C ASN A 7 -13.95 -1.30 -3.76
N ILE A 8 -12.75 -1.69 -3.34
CA ILE A 8 -11.94 -2.74 -4.00
C ILE A 8 -12.59 -4.13 -3.97
N TYR A 9 -13.62 -4.36 -3.14
CA TYR A 9 -14.28 -5.67 -2.98
C TYR A 9 -15.47 -5.86 -3.92
N LEU A 10 -15.86 -4.82 -4.66
CA LEU A 10 -16.88 -4.97 -5.69
C LEU A 10 -16.27 -5.65 -6.91
N PRO A 11 -16.97 -6.63 -7.52
CA PRO A 11 -16.56 -7.13 -8.82
C PRO A 11 -16.52 -5.95 -9.79
N ALA A 12 -15.49 -5.89 -10.63
CA ALA A 12 -15.45 -4.92 -11.71
C ALA A 12 -16.68 -5.15 -12.60
N THR A 13 -17.66 -4.25 -12.50
CA THR A 13 -18.89 -4.29 -13.29
C THR A 13 -18.59 -3.80 -14.68
N GLU A 14 -17.95 -4.63 -15.49
CA GLU A 14 -17.96 -4.47 -16.94
C GLU A 14 -18.58 -5.73 -17.54
N VAL A 15 -19.54 -5.49 -18.43
CA VAL A 15 -20.25 -6.53 -19.17
C VAL A 15 -19.18 -7.27 -19.97
N PHE A 16 -18.81 -8.47 -19.54
CA PHE A 16 -17.91 -9.35 -20.27
C PHE A 16 -18.48 -9.54 -21.69
N ASP A 17 -17.93 -8.84 -22.67
CA ASP A 17 -18.15 -9.18 -24.05
C ASP A 17 -17.27 -10.40 -24.34
N SER A 18 -17.88 -11.59 -24.39
CA SER A 18 -17.14 -12.84 -24.58
C SER A 18 -16.42 -12.92 -25.93
N GLU A 19 -16.71 -11.99 -26.84
CA GLU A 19 -16.10 -11.93 -28.18
C GLU A 19 -14.83 -11.03 -28.24
N ASP A 20 -14.64 -10.08 -27.31
CA ASP A 20 -13.46 -9.20 -27.25
C ASP A 20 -13.10 -8.90 -25.79
N PRO A 21 -12.29 -9.75 -25.14
CA PRO A 21 -12.01 -9.60 -23.73
C PRO A 21 -11.00 -8.47 -23.52
N GLU A 22 -11.39 -7.45 -22.74
CA GLU A 22 -10.52 -6.33 -22.37
C GLU A 22 -9.69 -6.65 -21.11
N PRO A 23 -8.47 -6.07 -20.97
CA PRO A 23 -7.70 -6.17 -19.73
C PRO A 23 -8.48 -5.64 -18.53
N LEU A 24 -8.57 -6.46 -17.48
CA LEU A 24 -9.33 -6.13 -16.28
C LEU A 24 -8.41 -6.03 -15.07
N PHE A 25 -8.29 -4.83 -14.51
CA PHE A 25 -7.50 -4.64 -13.29
C PHE A 25 -8.32 -4.97 -12.04
N ASP A 26 -7.96 -6.03 -11.31
CA ASP A 26 -8.54 -6.37 -10.02
C ASP A 26 -7.74 -5.75 -8.87
N PRO A 27 -8.24 -4.67 -8.23
CA PRO A 27 -7.53 -4.00 -7.14
C PRO A 27 -7.41 -4.84 -5.88
N TYR A 28 -8.38 -5.72 -5.60
CA TYR A 28 -8.33 -6.59 -4.44
C TYR A 28 -7.26 -7.65 -4.62
N ASN A 29 -7.26 -8.32 -5.77
CA ASN A 29 -6.25 -9.33 -6.10
C ASN A 29 -4.84 -8.71 -6.10
N PHE A 30 -4.67 -7.54 -6.71
CA PHE A 30 -3.41 -6.79 -6.73
C PHE A 30 -2.85 -6.55 -5.31
N ILE A 31 -3.66 -5.99 -4.40
CA ILE A 31 -3.21 -5.74 -3.03
C ILE A 31 -2.96 -7.04 -2.27
N MET A 32 -3.85 -8.03 -2.43
CA MET A 32 -3.76 -9.30 -1.72
C MET A 32 -2.49 -10.07 -2.08
N GLN A 33 -2.18 -10.20 -3.38
CA GLN A 33 -0.96 -10.86 -3.84
C GLN A 33 0.29 -10.17 -3.32
N ALA A 34 0.33 -8.84 -3.36
CA ALA A 34 1.47 -8.07 -2.87
C ALA A 34 1.72 -8.29 -1.37
N LEU A 35 0.67 -8.25 -0.55
CA LEU A 35 0.78 -8.51 0.90
C LEU A 35 1.17 -9.97 1.21
N VAL A 36 0.77 -10.93 0.38
CA VAL A 36 1.21 -12.33 0.49
C VAL A 36 2.69 -12.48 0.13
N ALA A 37 3.14 -11.83 -0.95
CA ALA A 37 4.55 -11.86 -1.37
C ALA A 37 5.49 -11.28 -0.29
N ASP A 38 5.06 -10.19 0.37
CA ASP A 38 5.80 -9.57 1.47
C ASP A 38 6.09 -10.54 2.63
N ARG A 39 5.28 -11.59 2.82
CA ARG A 39 5.56 -12.63 3.83
C ARG A 39 6.89 -13.34 3.55
N GLY A 40 7.16 -13.64 2.29
CA GLY A 40 8.42 -14.24 1.83
C GLY A 40 9.59 -13.27 1.97
N ILE A 41 9.37 -11.99 1.64
CA ILE A 41 10.37 -10.93 1.81
C ILE A 41 10.81 -10.84 3.27
N PHE A 42 9.88 -10.65 4.21
CA PHE A 42 10.23 -10.55 5.64
C PHE A 42 10.82 -11.84 6.21
N HIS A 43 10.46 -13.00 5.67
CA HIS A 43 11.09 -14.26 6.05
C HIS A 43 12.56 -14.30 5.61
N SER A 44 12.86 -13.90 4.37
CA SER A 44 14.23 -13.87 3.83
C SER A 44 15.12 -12.83 4.52
N LEU A 45 14.59 -11.63 4.79
CA LEU A 45 15.32 -10.56 5.49
C LEU A 45 15.77 -10.97 6.89
N LYS A 46 15.06 -11.90 7.55
CA LYS A 46 15.41 -12.42 8.88
C LYS A 46 16.53 -13.47 8.86
N GLN A 47 16.91 -13.97 7.69
CA GLN A 47 17.91 -15.03 7.53
C GLN A 47 19.29 -14.52 7.12
N ILE A 48 19.39 -13.27 6.68
CA ILE A 48 20.64 -12.65 6.23
C ILE A 48 21.26 -11.80 7.34
N ASP A 49 22.47 -11.28 7.09
CA ASP A 49 23.17 -10.41 8.03
C ASP A 49 22.33 -9.15 8.36
N PRO A 50 22.27 -8.70 9.63
CA PRO A 50 21.46 -7.54 10.00
C PRO A 50 21.80 -6.24 9.25
N GLY A 51 23.06 -6.00 8.91
CA GLY A 51 23.47 -4.83 8.14
C GLY A 51 22.95 -4.90 6.71
N GLU A 52 23.14 -6.06 6.05
CA GLU A 52 22.61 -6.34 4.72
C GLU A 52 21.07 -6.25 4.70
N ALA A 53 20.42 -6.75 5.74
CA ALA A 53 18.97 -6.72 5.88
C ALA A 53 18.42 -5.28 5.94
N ILE A 54 19.12 -4.36 6.61
CA ILE A 54 18.73 -2.95 6.68
C ILE A 54 18.84 -2.29 5.30
N GLU A 55 19.95 -2.51 4.59
CA GLU A 55 20.14 -1.97 3.24
C GLU A 55 19.09 -2.51 2.26
N ARG A 56 18.84 -3.83 2.31
CA ARG A 56 17.82 -4.47 1.48
C ARG A 56 16.41 -4.01 1.82
N LEU A 57 16.09 -3.80 3.09
CA LEU A 57 14.81 -3.22 3.50
C LEU A 57 14.64 -1.81 2.95
N ALA A 58 15.68 -0.97 2.97
CA ALA A 58 15.62 0.39 2.45
C ALA A 58 15.43 0.43 0.93
N THR A 59 15.97 -0.54 0.19
CA THR A 59 15.74 -0.68 -1.25
C THR A 59 14.31 -1.12 -1.56
N LEU A 60 13.79 -2.11 -0.82
CA LEU A 60 12.44 -2.65 -1.04
C LEU A 60 11.33 -1.70 -0.55
N PHE A 61 11.58 -0.97 0.52
CA PHE A 61 10.62 -0.08 1.18
C PHE A 61 11.23 1.33 1.38
N PRO A 62 11.48 2.09 0.30
CA PRO A 62 12.26 3.33 0.35
C PRO A 62 11.65 4.46 1.19
N HIS A 63 10.33 4.43 1.44
CA HIS A 63 9.64 5.40 2.29
C HIS A 63 9.36 4.81 3.68
N ALA A 64 8.83 3.60 3.75
CA ALA A 64 8.41 2.98 5.01
C ALA A 64 9.59 2.58 5.91
N SER A 65 10.73 2.19 5.32
CA SER A 65 11.96 1.91 6.07
C SER A 65 12.47 3.11 6.88
N ARG A 66 12.05 4.34 6.53
CA ARG A 66 12.47 5.56 7.23
C ARG A 66 11.85 5.69 8.62
N PHE A 67 10.68 5.10 8.85
CA PHE A 67 10.03 5.11 10.16
C PHE A 67 9.99 3.72 10.83
N GLY A 68 10.26 2.64 10.10
CA GLY A 68 10.09 1.29 10.60
C GLY A 68 11.18 0.34 10.14
N GLY A 69 11.78 -0.41 11.08
CA GLY A 69 12.62 -1.57 10.76
C GLY A 69 11.80 -2.81 10.39
N ILE A 70 12.51 -3.91 10.13
CA ILE A 70 11.94 -5.20 9.67
C ILE A 70 10.74 -5.63 10.52
N ASP A 71 10.83 -5.58 11.85
CA ASP A 71 9.75 -6.05 12.72
C ASP A 71 8.52 -5.15 12.73
N ILE A 72 8.70 -3.83 12.60
CA ILE A 72 7.60 -2.86 12.52
C ILE A 72 6.85 -3.05 11.20
N LEU A 73 7.57 -3.06 10.07
CA LEU A 73 6.95 -3.19 8.75
C LEU A 73 6.29 -4.57 8.58
N ASN A 74 6.91 -5.64 9.09
CA ASN A 74 6.29 -6.96 9.13
C ASN A 74 5.01 -6.99 9.99
N SER A 75 4.93 -6.17 11.04
CA SER A 75 3.72 -6.07 11.86
C SER A 75 2.60 -5.35 11.12
N ILE A 76 2.90 -4.22 10.46
CA ILE A 76 1.96 -3.51 9.58
C ILE A 76 1.47 -4.43 8.46
N SER A 77 2.38 -5.12 7.77
CA SER A 77 2.09 -6.11 6.73
C SER A 77 1.07 -7.16 7.20
N LYS A 78 1.29 -7.76 8.38
CA LYS A 78 0.36 -8.75 8.95
C LYS A 78 -1.02 -8.16 9.22
N LYS A 79 -1.09 -6.96 9.80
CA LYS A 79 -2.37 -6.31 10.11
C LYS A 79 -3.17 -6.02 8.84
N LEU A 80 -2.51 -5.55 7.78
CA LEU A 80 -3.13 -5.33 6.49
C LEU A 80 -3.62 -6.64 5.86
N LEU A 81 -2.79 -7.68 5.86
CA LEU A 81 -3.15 -9.00 5.31
C LEU A 81 -4.29 -9.68 6.10
N GLU A 82 -4.28 -9.59 7.43
CA GLU A 82 -5.37 -10.10 8.27
C GLU A 82 -6.67 -9.34 7.99
N ALA A 83 -6.60 -8.01 7.85
CA ALA A 83 -7.78 -7.19 7.66
C ALA A 83 -8.36 -7.26 6.25
N ILE A 84 -7.54 -7.39 5.20
CA ILE A 84 -8.05 -7.42 3.81
C ILE A 84 -8.95 -8.63 3.57
N VAL A 85 -8.71 -9.76 4.24
CA VAL A 85 -9.49 -10.99 4.07
C VAL A 85 -10.71 -11.11 4.99
N GLN A 86 -10.90 -10.20 5.96
CA GLN A 86 -12.11 -10.18 6.77
C GLN A 86 -13.29 -9.70 5.93
N SER A 87 -14.45 -10.37 5.97
CA SER A 87 -15.57 -10.08 5.08
C SER A 87 -16.69 -9.22 5.70
N ASP A 88 -16.64 -8.98 7.01
CA ASP A 88 -17.71 -8.35 7.80
C ASP A 88 -17.27 -7.10 8.58
N ILE A 89 -15.95 -6.90 8.74
CA ILE A 89 -15.37 -5.79 9.50
C ILE A 89 -14.64 -4.84 8.56
N TRP A 90 -14.97 -3.55 8.63
CA TRP A 90 -14.26 -2.49 7.92
C TRP A 90 -13.19 -1.86 8.80
N HIS A 91 -12.00 -1.67 8.23
CA HIS A 91 -10.83 -1.14 8.91
C HIS A 91 -10.34 0.14 8.25
N LYS A 92 -10.20 1.20 9.03
CA LYS A 92 -9.55 2.44 8.61
C LYS A 92 -8.04 2.33 8.79
N MET A 93 -7.34 2.67 7.72
CA MET A 93 -5.89 2.82 7.67
C MET A 93 -5.48 4.26 8.02
N ASN A 94 -4.26 4.43 8.53
CA ASN A 94 -3.61 5.73 8.75
C ASN A 94 -2.41 5.90 7.80
N ALA A 95 -1.67 7.00 7.92
CA ALA A 95 -0.56 7.30 7.02
C ALA A 95 0.56 6.24 7.03
N TYR A 96 0.85 5.59 8.15
CA TYR A 96 1.85 4.52 8.24
C TYR A 96 1.47 3.32 7.37
N HIS A 97 0.21 2.90 7.46
CA HIS A 97 -0.34 1.83 6.65
C HIS A 97 -0.30 2.17 5.15
N TYR A 98 -0.74 3.37 4.76
CA TYR A 98 -0.71 3.79 3.36
C TYR A 98 0.71 3.95 2.82
N CYS A 99 1.66 4.46 3.61
CA CYS A 99 3.04 4.60 3.20
C CYS A 99 3.73 3.23 2.99
N TYR A 100 3.50 2.28 3.90
CA TYR A 100 3.93 0.89 3.72
C TYR A 100 3.32 0.29 2.44
N LEU A 101 1.99 0.41 2.28
CA LEU A 101 1.30 -0.18 1.15
C LEU A 101 1.73 0.45 -0.18
N TYR A 102 2.01 1.75 -0.19
CA TYR A 102 2.56 2.45 -1.35
C TYR A 102 3.87 1.81 -1.83
N ASP A 103 4.83 1.59 -0.92
CA ASP A 103 6.12 0.97 -1.26
C ASP A 103 5.94 -0.45 -1.78
N THR A 104 5.14 -1.27 -1.08
CA THR A 104 4.82 -2.64 -1.51
C THR A 104 4.26 -2.66 -2.93
N LEU A 105 3.23 -1.84 -3.21
CA LEU A 105 2.56 -1.86 -4.51
C LEU A 105 3.42 -1.25 -5.61
N ALA A 106 4.19 -0.19 -5.31
CA ALA A 106 5.12 0.41 -6.27
C ALA A 106 6.17 -0.61 -6.74
N GLY A 107 6.72 -1.40 -5.82
CA GLY A 107 7.68 -2.46 -6.15
C GLY A 107 7.08 -3.55 -7.06
N VAL A 108 5.83 -3.97 -6.78
CA VAL A 108 5.13 -4.94 -7.64
C VAL A 108 4.87 -4.37 -9.03
N VAL A 109 4.44 -3.11 -9.15
CA VAL A 109 4.23 -2.48 -10.46
C VAL A 109 5.54 -2.36 -11.23
N GLU A 110 6.62 -1.95 -10.56
CA GLU A 110 7.93 -1.85 -11.19
C GLU A 110 8.38 -3.23 -11.72
N GLU A 111 8.34 -4.27 -10.88
CA GLU A 111 8.70 -5.62 -11.28
C GLU A 111 7.83 -6.12 -12.46
N TYR A 112 6.52 -5.94 -12.38
CA TYR A 112 5.58 -6.37 -13.41
C TYR A 112 5.77 -5.61 -14.73
N ASN A 113 5.82 -4.27 -14.68
CA ASN A 113 5.95 -3.43 -15.88
C ASN A 113 7.34 -3.54 -16.53
N TYR A 114 8.39 -3.98 -15.83
CA TYR A 114 9.69 -4.28 -16.47
C TYR A 114 9.86 -5.77 -16.86
N SER A 115 8.92 -6.64 -16.49
CA SER A 115 8.92 -8.06 -16.86
C SER A 115 8.53 -8.30 -18.32
N ASN A 116 8.89 -9.47 -18.84
CA ASN A 116 8.48 -9.89 -20.18
C ASN A 116 7.00 -10.34 -20.22
N LEU A 117 6.45 -10.52 -21.41
CA LEU A 117 5.04 -10.86 -21.60
C LEU A 117 4.64 -12.17 -20.89
N ASP A 118 5.46 -13.22 -20.95
CA ASP A 118 5.15 -14.51 -20.33
C ASP A 118 5.04 -14.37 -18.80
N GLN A 119 5.97 -13.65 -18.19
CA GLN A 119 5.94 -13.34 -16.75
C GLN A 119 4.73 -12.50 -16.37
N ARG A 120 4.35 -11.52 -17.18
CA ARG A 120 3.17 -10.69 -16.93
C ARG A 120 1.87 -11.50 -16.99
N LEU A 121 1.76 -12.41 -17.95
CA LEU A 121 0.61 -13.31 -18.09
C LEU A 121 0.54 -14.35 -16.97
N GLU A 122 1.69 -14.74 -16.40
CA GLU A 122 1.74 -15.62 -15.23
C GLU A 122 1.28 -14.90 -13.95
N SER A 123 1.71 -13.65 -13.73
CA SER A 123 1.42 -12.89 -12.50
C SER A 123 -0.01 -12.33 -12.46
N TYR A 124 -0.42 -11.62 -13.52
CA TYR A 124 -1.74 -10.99 -13.65
C TYR A 124 -2.35 -11.33 -15.02
N PRO A 125 -2.85 -12.57 -15.21
CA PRO A 125 -3.42 -13.01 -16.49
C PRO A 125 -4.59 -12.14 -16.94
N GLU A 126 -5.37 -11.59 -16.00
CA GLU A 126 -6.50 -10.69 -16.24
C GLU A 126 -6.09 -9.38 -16.93
N MET A 127 -4.83 -8.96 -16.79
CA MET A 127 -4.28 -7.76 -17.42
C MET A 127 -3.82 -8.01 -18.86
N MET A 128 -3.79 -9.26 -19.32
CA MET A 128 -3.40 -9.65 -20.68
C MET A 128 -2.03 -9.08 -21.11
N GLY A 129 -1.12 -8.88 -20.16
CA GLY A 129 0.21 -8.32 -20.38
C GLY A 129 0.26 -6.79 -20.49
N THR A 130 -0.85 -6.09 -20.31
CA THR A 130 -0.94 -4.62 -20.30
C THR A 130 -0.26 -4.05 -19.07
N ASP A 131 0.42 -2.91 -19.21
CA ASP A 131 1.06 -2.21 -18.08
C ASP A 131 0.02 -1.81 -17.01
N ILE A 132 0.43 -1.88 -15.75
CA ILE A 132 -0.35 -1.33 -14.63
C ILE A 132 -0.06 0.17 -14.53
N ASP A 133 -1.08 1.03 -14.68
CA ASP A 133 -0.98 2.46 -14.38
C ASP A 133 -1.12 2.68 -12.86
N PHE A 134 0.03 2.79 -12.20
CA PHE A 134 0.05 3.00 -10.75
C PHE A 134 -0.54 4.36 -10.33
N ASN A 135 -0.41 5.40 -11.15
CA ASN A 135 -0.96 6.71 -10.82
C ASN A 135 -2.48 6.68 -10.86
N GLU A 136 -3.07 5.99 -11.85
CA GLU A 136 -4.51 5.76 -11.90
C GLU A 136 -4.98 4.99 -10.66
N PHE A 137 -4.30 3.90 -10.31
CA PHE A 137 -4.61 3.12 -9.11
C PHE A 137 -4.61 3.99 -7.84
N LEU A 138 -3.55 4.79 -7.63
CA LEU A 138 -3.45 5.68 -6.48
C LEU A 138 -4.59 6.72 -6.46
N ASN A 139 -4.89 7.34 -7.60
CA ASN A 139 -5.96 8.34 -7.70
C ASN A 139 -7.36 7.76 -7.41
N LYS A 140 -7.57 6.50 -7.78
CA LYS A 140 -8.84 5.78 -7.61
C LYS A 140 -9.02 5.27 -6.19
N TYR A 141 -7.99 4.68 -5.59
CA TYR A 141 -8.14 3.94 -4.32
C TYR A 141 -7.50 4.61 -3.11
N PHE A 142 -6.37 5.32 -3.23
CA PHE A 142 -5.72 5.94 -2.06
C PHE A 142 -6.48 7.20 -1.62
N LEU A 143 -6.65 7.38 -0.30
CA LEU A 143 -7.27 8.60 0.25
C LEU A 143 -6.40 9.84 -0.01
N ASN A 144 -5.08 9.69 0.08
CA ASN A 144 -4.08 10.66 -0.36
C ASN A 144 -2.70 9.99 -0.37
N THR A 145 -1.72 10.69 -0.95
CA THR A 145 -0.30 10.33 -0.94
C THR A 145 0.54 11.40 -0.22
N ALA A 146 -0.06 12.12 0.73
CA ALA A 146 0.57 13.25 1.41
C ALA A 146 1.86 12.86 2.17
N PHE A 147 2.01 11.59 2.53
CA PHE A 147 3.23 11.05 3.13
C PHE A 147 4.46 11.11 2.22
N LEU A 148 4.29 11.37 0.91
CA LEU A 148 5.38 11.62 -0.04
C LEU A 148 5.87 13.07 -0.05
N ILE A 149 5.21 13.98 0.68
CA ILE A 149 5.65 15.38 0.78
C ILE A 149 7.04 15.44 1.39
N ASN A 150 7.88 16.31 0.83
CA ASN A 150 9.21 16.59 1.38
C ASN A 150 9.11 17.14 2.82
N LEU A 151 9.96 16.61 3.71
CA LEU A 151 10.05 16.98 5.13
C LEU A 151 10.18 18.50 5.35
N GLU A 152 11.11 19.15 4.65
CA GLU A 152 11.38 20.58 4.80
C GLU A 152 10.16 21.39 4.40
N ARG A 153 9.59 21.09 3.23
CA ARG A 153 8.36 21.72 2.74
C ARG A 153 7.22 21.57 3.74
N TYR A 154 7.01 20.37 4.28
CA TYR A 154 5.95 20.14 5.27
C TYR A 154 6.18 20.92 6.56
N ASN A 155 7.43 21.00 7.03
CA ASN A 155 7.77 21.68 8.29
C ASN A 155 7.77 23.21 8.18
N GLU A 156 8.00 23.76 6.98
CA GLU A 156 7.88 25.20 6.70
C GLU A 156 6.43 25.68 6.63
N MET A 157 5.48 24.79 6.33
CA MET A 157 4.06 25.15 6.25
C MET A 157 3.49 25.57 7.61
N GLY A 158 2.76 26.69 7.61
CA GLY A 158 1.99 27.14 8.76
C GLY A 158 0.84 26.19 9.08
N ARG A 159 0.34 26.23 10.32
CA ARG A 159 -0.80 25.39 10.75
C ARG A 159 -2.04 25.58 9.87
N GLN A 160 -2.34 26.83 9.48
CA GLN A 160 -3.51 27.12 8.65
C GLN A 160 -3.39 26.51 7.25
N ASP A 161 -2.19 26.54 6.66
CA ASP A 161 -1.95 25.95 5.33
C ASP A 161 -2.09 24.43 5.39
N LYS A 162 -1.58 23.79 6.46
CA LYS A 162 -1.75 22.35 6.67
C LYS A 162 -3.22 21.96 6.80
N LEU A 163 -4.00 22.71 7.58
CA LEU A 163 -5.45 22.48 7.73
C LEU A 163 -6.18 22.62 6.37
N GLN A 164 -5.84 23.63 5.58
CA GLN A 164 -6.46 23.84 4.26
C GLN A 164 -6.15 22.71 3.27
N LEU A 165 -4.97 22.09 3.37
CA LEU A 165 -4.56 20.98 2.51
C LEU A 165 -4.89 19.59 3.10
N GLY A 166 -5.55 19.50 4.27
CA GLY A 166 -5.86 18.23 4.94
C GLY A 166 -4.62 17.47 5.41
N LEU A 167 -3.59 18.20 5.85
CA LEU A 167 -2.27 17.70 6.27
C LEU A 167 -2.08 17.72 7.80
N ASP A 168 -3.18 17.77 8.55
CA ASP A 168 -3.24 17.91 10.01
C ASP A 168 -3.38 16.58 10.77
N ASP A 169 -3.18 15.45 10.11
CA ASP A 169 -3.20 14.12 10.71
C ASP A 169 -1.89 13.80 11.48
N ASP A 170 -2.02 13.30 12.71
CA ASP A 170 -0.87 13.00 13.58
C ASP A 170 0.02 11.88 13.02
N CYS A 171 -0.57 10.84 12.45
CA CYS A 171 0.20 9.76 11.83
C CYS A 171 0.92 10.25 10.57
N LEU A 172 0.31 11.15 9.80
CA LEU A 172 0.97 11.80 8.66
C LEU A 172 2.19 12.60 9.09
N PHE A 173 2.06 13.39 10.17
CA PHE A 173 3.20 14.08 10.77
C PHE A 173 4.30 13.08 11.15
N GLY A 174 3.92 11.96 11.77
CA GLY A 174 4.82 10.89 12.17
C GLY A 174 5.59 10.28 11.01
N VAL A 175 4.90 9.90 9.92
CA VAL A 175 5.54 9.37 8.71
C VAL A 175 6.53 10.37 8.10
N ILE A 176 6.10 11.63 7.92
CA ILE A 176 6.93 12.67 7.29
C ILE A 176 8.18 12.95 8.14
N ASN A 177 8.03 13.02 9.46
CA ASN A 177 9.13 13.26 10.41
C ASN A 177 9.85 11.97 10.84
N ARG A 178 9.58 10.84 10.16
CA ARG A 178 10.31 9.57 10.35
C ARG A 178 10.22 9.03 11.78
N LEU A 179 9.09 9.27 12.44
CA LEU A 179 8.83 8.79 13.78
C LEU A 179 8.35 7.34 13.73
N THR A 180 8.92 6.50 14.57
CA THR A 180 8.47 5.12 14.76
C THR A 180 7.01 5.09 15.24
N PRO A 181 6.11 4.37 14.55
CA PRO A 181 4.72 4.27 14.97
C PRO A 181 4.61 3.54 16.31
N THR A 182 3.65 3.96 17.13
CA THR A 182 3.25 3.24 18.34
C THR A 182 2.48 1.96 18.00
N GLU A 183 2.30 1.07 18.97
CA GLU A 183 1.48 -0.14 18.79
C GLU A 183 0.03 0.21 18.43
N GLU A 184 -0.52 1.29 18.98
CA GLU A 184 -1.87 1.77 18.64
C GLU A 184 -1.95 2.20 17.16
N GLU A 185 -0.92 2.88 16.64
CA GLU A 185 -0.87 3.33 15.26
C GLU A 185 -0.56 2.21 14.25
N ILE A 186 0.08 1.12 14.69
CA ILE A 186 0.25 -0.11 13.89
C ILE A 186 -1.08 -0.87 13.80
N ASN A 187 -1.97 -0.73 14.79
CA ASN A 187 -3.27 -1.37 14.76
C ASN A 187 -4.25 -0.61 13.86
N LEU A 188 -5.12 -1.37 13.19
CA LEU A 188 -6.18 -0.82 12.35
C LEU A 188 -7.38 -0.39 13.20
N VAL A 189 -8.00 0.71 12.82
CA VAL A 189 -9.18 1.23 13.51
C VAL A 189 -10.44 0.63 12.89
N ILE A 190 -11.22 -0.10 13.68
CA ILE A 190 -12.50 -0.65 13.22
C ILE A 190 -13.51 0.49 12.98
N LEU A 191 -14.08 0.51 11.78
CA LEU A 191 -15.16 1.41 11.41
C LEU A 191 -16.49 0.89 11.95
N LYS A 192 -17.22 1.75 12.67
CA LYS A 192 -18.53 1.43 13.27
C LYS A 192 -19.69 1.44 12.26
N LYS A 193 -19.46 1.96 11.06
CA LYS A 193 -20.47 2.13 10.01
C LYS A 193 -19.90 1.67 8.68
N TYR A 194 -20.79 1.26 7.79
CA TYR A 194 -20.45 0.96 6.40
C TYR A 194 -19.88 2.22 5.72
N PRO A 195 -18.70 2.13 5.07
CA PRO A 195 -18.02 3.31 4.53
C PRO A 195 -18.40 3.68 3.09
N TYR A 196 -19.27 2.91 2.42
CA TYR A 196 -19.75 3.19 1.05
C TYR A 196 -21.27 3.41 0.99
#